data_AF-A0A8E2DZM8-F1
#
_entry.id   AF-A0A8E2DZM8-F1
#
_cell.length_a   1.000
_cell.length_b   1.000
_cell.length_c   1.000
_cell.angle_alpha   90.00
_cell.angle_beta   90.00
_cell.angle_gamma   90.00
#
_symmetry.space_group_name_H-M   'P 1'
#
loop_
_entity.id
_entity.type
_entity.pdbx_description
1 polymer ?
#
loop_
_entity_poly.entity_id
_entity_poly.type
_entity_poly.pdbx_seq_one_letter_code
_entity_poly.pdbx_strand_id
1 'polypeptide(L)'
;MDVTAFGLTTVDLCIKYGKQLYAVCQACKDAAREVREDVLSIEGVWLKTESQVEAIRKMWDSLDERVQIHQNHVLALLQEKLQIAITIINGLYTTLNDEPTLKTIISTRGDIKRLKYATYAKGKLDKIVSDLDEWHRKFDPSWYLLARAAATAIDQVMTTKQASPSKELFMIQELRHAHQMNNESPELKNSIFLPKEYSIQARKLIANTSAETGYAAQQVVIIDSLRIAKDNDPQVALKDARDIARILANVEPTVFSLLACQGVIKVFDSSNQLTGFEFIFAVPTTFHEPRSLRTFLLTANHEYPLDDRFRLAKLLGRSVSFLHSSQVVHKNISPETIILLGDVATGLDTPFLVGFEKFRRAEGRTYMSGDTFWEKNLYRHPKRQGEYPEEEYKMQHDIYSLGVCLLEIGLGASFVRFEATSVSEKNPRGAIPWSMLEIADYLKNKDIRARAFQIKRRLVAMAEGQLPRRMGRVYTKVVLSCLTCLDPDNEDFGDECNFMDEDGILVGVRYIEKILYQIEKIEL
;
A
#
# COMPACT_ATOMS: atom_id res chain seq x y z
N MET A 1 9.22 35.50 -10.72
CA MET A 1 10.11 34.77 -11.64
C MET A 1 9.64 33.33 -11.60
N ASP A 2 9.25 32.82 -12.76
CA ASP A 2 8.35 31.67 -12.89
C ASP A 2 9.03 30.36 -12.46
N VAL A 3 8.56 29.76 -11.37
CA VAL A 3 9.07 28.48 -10.82
C VAL A 3 8.92 27.34 -11.83
N THR A 4 7.93 27.47 -12.72
CA THR A 4 7.64 26.56 -13.84
C THR A 4 8.85 26.40 -14.79
N ALA A 5 9.51 27.50 -15.17
CA ALA A 5 10.63 27.50 -16.12
C ALA A 5 11.91 26.87 -15.55
N PHE A 6 12.15 27.01 -14.24
CA PHE A 6 13.34 26.48 -13.59
C PHE A 6 13.30 24.95 -13.47
N GLY A 7 12.10 24.38 -13.37
CA GLY A 7 11.96 22.94 -13.17
C GLY A 7 12.13 22.08 -14.40
N LEU A 8 11.55 22.49 -15.53
CA LEU A 8 11.82 21.86 -16.83
C LEU A 8 13.32 21.88 -17.17
N THR A 9 14.01 22.94 -16.78
CA THR A 9 15.48 23.04 -16.94
C THR A 9 16.21 21.96 -16.12
N THR A 10 15.76 21.70 -14.89
CA THR A 10 16.36 20.67 -14.01
C THR A 10 16.09 19.26 -14.54
N VAL A 11 14.87 19.00 -15.02
CA VAL A 11 14.51 17.73 -15.71
C VAL A 11 15.43 17.48 -16.90
N ASP A 12 15.62 18.48 -17.75
CA ASP A 12 16.47 18.39 -18.95
C ASP A 12 17.95 18.14 -18.59
N LEU A 13 18.43 18.73 -17.50
CA LEU A 13 19.77 18.47 -16.97
C LEU A 13 19.91 17.02 -16.49
N CYS A 14 18.93 16.47 -15.77
CA CYS A 14 18.94 15.06 -15.36
C CYS A 14 19.02 14.11 -16.55
N ILE A 15 18.18 14.31 -17.59
CA ILE A 15 18.22 13.50 -18.82
C ILE A 15 19.58 13.62 -19.51
N LYS A 16 20.12 14.84 -19.62
CA LYS A 16 21.44 15.09 -20.22
C LYS A 16 22.54 14.35 -19.48
N TYR A 17 22.61 14.48 -18.16
CA TYR A 17 23.66 13.84 -17.36
C TYR A 17 23.52 12.33 -17.33
N GLY A 18 22.31 11.78 -17.24
CA GLY A 18 22.16 10.33 -17.27
C GLY A 18 22.49 9.71 -18.63
N LYS A 19 22.21 10.40 -19.75
CA LYS A 19 22.74 9.98 -21.08
C LYS A 19 24.26 10.00 -21.15
N GLN A 20 24.90 10.98 -20.50
CA GLN A 20 26.35 11.01 -20.37
C GLN A 20 26.87 9.86 -19.50
N LEU A 21 26.21 9.58 -18.37
CA LEU A 21 26.53 8.45 -17.51
C LEU A 21 26.44 7.14 -18.29
N TYR A 22 25.36 6.93 -19.05
CA TYR A 22 25.20 5.77 -19.92
C TYR A 22 26.33 5.66 -20.96
N ALA A 23 26.67 6.75 -21.65
CA ALA A 23 27.77 6.74 -22.62
C ALA A 23 29.13 6.38 -21.97
N VAL A 24 29.39 6.88 -20.76
CA VAL A 24 30.60 6.57 -19.99
C VAL A 24 30.60 5.10 -19.55
N CYS A 25 29.46 4.56 -19.12
CA CYS A 25 29.30 3.14 -18.81
C CYS A 25 29.58 2.26 -20.05
N GLN A 26 29.09 2.66 -21.23
CA GLN A 26 29.30 1.94 -22.48
C GLN A 26 30.77 1.96 -22.92
N ALA A 27 31.49 3.06 -22.70
CA ALA A 27 32.94 3.14 -22.95
C ALA A 27 33.76 2.22 -22.03
N CYS A 28 33.20 1.82 -20.88
CA CYS A 28 33.82 0.90 -19.92
C CYS A 28 33.56 -0.59 -20.23
N LYS A 29 32.96 -0.94 -21.37
CA LYS A 29 32.66 -2.34 -21.75
C LYS A 29 33.88 -3.26 -21.87
N ASP A 30 35.06 -2.70 -22.14
CA ASP A 30 36.30 -3.47 -22.23
C ASP A 30 37.07 -3.55 -20.89
N ALA A 31 36.50 -3.03 -19.81
CA ALA A 31 37.11 -3.07 -18.49
C ALA A 31 37.14 -4.50 -17.88
N ALA A 32 37.87 -4.65 -16.78
CA ALA A 32 37.90 -5.91 -16.02
C ALA A 32 36.49 -6.38 -15.65
N ARG A 33 36.28 -7.70 -15.57
CA ARG A 33 34.96 -8.33 -15.40
C ARG A 33 34.16 -7.72 -14.24
N GLU A 34 34.82 -7.43 -13.14
CA GLU A 34 34.18 -6.93 -11.93
C GLU A 34 33.71 -5.45 -12.08
N VAL A 35 34.46 -4.62 -12.84
CA VAL A 35 34.00 -3.25 -13.19
C VAL A 35 32.79 -3.30 -14.11
N ARG A 36 32.77 -4.26 -15.06
CA ARG A 36 31.62 -4.44 -15.96
C ARG A 36 30.34 -4.79 -15.23
N GLU A 37 30.38 -5.65 -14.21
CA GLU A 37 29.20 -6.05 -13.44
C GLU A 37 28.54 -4.85 -12.75
N ASP A 38 29.35 -4.02 -12.07
CA ASP A 38 28.84 -2.82 -11.40
C ASP A 38 28.35 -1.76 -12.41
N VAL A 39 29.06 -1.58 -13.52
CA VAL A 39 28.68 -0.67 -14.60
C VAL A 39 27.36 -1.09 -15.26
N LEU A 40 27.13 -2.39 -15.46
CA LEU A 40 25.87 -2.94 -15.95
C LEU A 40 24.72 -2.71 -14.95
N SER A 41 25.00 -2.80 -13.65
CA SER A 41 24.01 -2.48 -12.61
C SER A 41 23.59 -1.00 -12.67
N ILE A 42 24.58 -0.09 -12.75
CA ILE A 42 24.34 1.37 -12.89
C ILE A 42 23.55 1.67 -14.17
N GLU A 43 23.89 1.01 -15.28
CA GLU A 43 23.16 1.11 -16.54
C GLU A 43 21.69 0.68 -16.39
N GLY A 44 21.43 -0.46 -15.74
CA GLY A 44 20.08 -0.94 -15.46
C GLY A 44 19.26 0.01 -14.58
N VAL A 45 19.88 0.60 -13.56
CA VAL A 45 19.23 1.58 -12.67
C VAL A 45 18.92 2.88 -13.42
N TRP A 46 19.83 3.36 -14.28
CA TRP A 46 19.59 4.55 -15.09
C TRP A 46 18.45 4.35 -16.09
N LEU A 47 18.39 3.22 -16.80
CA LEU A 47 17.31 2.96 -17.78
C LEU A 47 15.90 3.07 -17.15
N LYS A 48 15.76 2.59 -15.91
CA LYS A 48 14.51 2.74 -15.13
C LYS A 48 14.25 4.20 -14.76
N THR A 49 15.29 4.89 -14.29
CA THR A 49 15.24 6.29 -13.84
C THR A 49 14.96 7.26 -15.00
N GLU A 50 15.47 7.00 -16.21
CA GLU A 50 15.23 7.83 -17.40
C GLU A 50 13.74 7.87 -17.76
N SER A 51 13.11 6.69 -17.80
CA SER A 51 11.67 6.56 -18.10
C SER A 51 10.81 7.38 -17.15
N GLN A 52 11.21 7.38 -15.89
CA GLN A 52 10.58 8.11 -14.80
C GLN A 52 10.75 9.64 -14.92
N VAL A 53 11.97 10.12 -15.15
CA VAL A 53 12.26 11.56 -15.35
C VAL A 53 11.58 12.09 -16.61
N GLU A 54 11.52 11.29 -17.68
CA GLU A 54 10.80 11.65 -18.91
C GLU A 54 9.28 11.75 -18.70
N ALA A 55 8.70 10.89 -17.87
CA ALA A 55 7.29 11.00 -17.52
C ALA A 55 6.99 12.30 -16.75
N ILE A 56 7.84 12.70 -15.77
CA ILE A 56 7.72 14.01 -15.12
C ILE A 56 7.79 15.15 -16.14
N ARG A 57 8.75 15.11 -17.06
CA ARG A 57 8.93 16.15 -18.09
C ARG A 57 7.64 16.45 -18.83
N LYS A 58 6.93 15.39 -19.23
CA LYS A 58 5.72 15.47 -20.05
C LYS A 58 4.48 15.88 -19.25
N MET A 59 4.54 15.78 -17.92
CA MET A 59 3.46 16.13 -17.01
C MET A 59 3.67 17.46 -16.30
N TRP A 60 4.85 18.07 -16.41
CA TRP A 60 5.30 19.18 -15.58
C TRP A 60 4.24 20.28 -15.43
N ASP A 61 3.70 20.73 -16.56
CA ASP A 61 2.75 21.85 -16.63
C ASP A 61 1.36 21.53 -16.05
N SER A 62 1.06 20.24 -15.85
CA SER A 62 -0.20 19.78 -15.24
C SER A 62 -0.08 19.51 -13.73
N LEU A 63 1.11 19.65 -13.15
CA LEU A 63 1.33 19.49 -11.72
C LEU A 63 0.96 20.78 -10.97
N ASP A 64 0.39 20.64 -9.78
CA ASP A 64 0.19 21.76 -8.86
C ASP A 64 1.53 22.42 -8.48
N GLU A 65 1.51 23.72 -8.21
CA GLU A 65 2.71 24.53 -7.93
C GLU A 65 3.53 23.97 -6.76
N ARG A 66 2.88 23.48 -5.70
CA ARG A 66 3.60 22.88 -4.55
C ARG A 66 4.28 21.58 -4.93
N VAL A 67 3.65 20.80 -5.81
CA VAL A 67 4.20 19.54 -6.33
C VAL A 67 5.40 19.84 -7.24
N GLN A 68 5.31 20.84 -8.12
CA GLN A 68 6.44 21.27 -8.95
C GLN A 68 7.64 21.69 -8.10
N ILE A 69 7.42 22.43 -7.01
CA ILE A 69 8.49 22.83 -6.08
C ILE A 69 9.13 21.62 -5.41
N HIS A 70 8.35 20.66 -4.91
CA HIS A 70 8.89 19.45 -4.30
C HIS A 70 9.68 18.61 -5.32
N GLN A 71 9.13 18.40 -6.51
CA GLN A 71 9.77 17.64 -7.58
C GLN A 71 11.08 18.26 -8.02
N ASN A 72 11.16 19.60 -8.08
CA ASN A 72 12.40 20.30 -8.39
C ASN A 72 13.53 19.99 -7.41
N HIS A 73 13.24 19.97 -6.11
CA HIS A 73 14.25 19.62 -5.11
C HIS A 73 14.72 18.16 -5.27
N VAL A 74 13.79 17.24 -5.53
CA VAL A 74 14.12 15.82 -5.74
C VAL A 74 14.95 15.63 -7.01
N LEU A 75 14.60 16.30 -8.10
CA LEU A 75 15.35 16.25 -9.36
C LEU A 75 16.73 16.92 -9.25
N ALA A 76 16.86 18.02 -8.51
CA ALA A 76 18.15 18.66 -8.28
C ALA A 76 19.12 17.71 -7.55
N LEU A 77 18.62 16.94 -6.58
CA LEU A 77 19.41 15.89 -5.93
C LEU A 77 19.84 14.80 -6.91
N LEU A 78 18.96 14.35 -7.82
CA LEU A 78 19.35 13.39 -8.87
C LEU A 78 20.47 13.95 -9.74
N GLN A 79 20.32 15.20 -10.18
CA GLN A 79 21.28 15.86 -11.04
C GLN A 79 22.68 15.84 -10.41
N GLU A 80 22.79 16.20 -9.13
CA GLU A 80 24.04 16.18 -8.38
C GLU A 80 24.63 14.76 -8.32
N LYS A 81 23.81 13.75 -7.99
CA LYS A 81 24.25 12.35 -7.93
C LYS A 81 24.74 11.83 -9.28
N LEU A 82 24.07 12.16 -10.38
CA LEU A 82 24.49 11.78 -11.72
C LEU A 82 25.84 12.39 -12.10
N GLN A 83 26.06 13.68 -11.79
CA GLN A 83 27.34 14.34 -12.04
C GLN A 83 28.49 13.71 -11.24
N ILE A 84 28.24 13.38 -9.97
CA ILE A 84 29.21 12.67 -9.12
C ILE A 84 29.54 11.30 -9.74
N ALA A 85 28.53 10.54 -10.17
CA ALA A 85 28.70 9.23 -10.78
C ALA A 85 29.55 9.30 -12.06
N ILE A 86 29.26 10.23 -12.97
CA ILE A 86 30.05 10.46 -14.20
C ILE A 86 31.52 10.74 -13.85
N THR A 87 31.76 11.60 -12.87
CA THR A 87 33.12 12.00 -12.46
C THR A 87 33.90 10.80 -11.92
N ILE A 88 33.27 9.98 -11.09
CA ILE A 88 33.88 8.78 -10.52
C ILE A 88 34.23 7.77 -11.62
N ILE A 89 33.29 7.45 -12.53
CA ILE A 89 33.52 6.43 -13.56
C ILE A 89 34.59 6.89 -14.56
N ASN A 90 34.57 8.16 -14.98
CA ASN A 90 35.63 8.71 -15.84
C ASN A 90 37.01 8.69 -15.16
N GLY A 91 37.09 9.00 -13.87
CA GLY A 91 38.32 8.90 -13.09
C GLY A 91 38.85 7.47 -13.00
N LEU A 92 37.97 6.48 -12.89
CA LEU A 92 38.34 5.06 -12.89
C LEU A 92 38.81 4.59 -14.27
N TYR A 93 38.12 5.00 -15.34
CA TYR A 93 38.47 4.64 -16.72
C TYR A 93 39.84 5.20 -17.13
N THR A 94 40.10 6.46 -16.82
CA THR A 94 41.42 7.10 -17.06
C THR A 94 42.54 6.42 -16.28
N THR A 95 42.35 6.16 -14.98
CA THR A 95 43.36 5.49 -14.14
C THR A 95 43.67 4.05 -14.60
N LEU A 96 42.71 3.36 -15.22
CA LEU A 96 42.91 2.01 -15.74
C LEU A 96 43.61 1.98 -17.11
N ASN A 97 43.55 3.08 -17.87
CA ASN A 97 44.11 3.19 -19.23
C ASN A 97 45.41 4.00 -19.31
N ASP A 98 45.60 5.00 -18.44
CA ASP A 98 46.82 5.80 -18.34
C ASP A 98 47.77 5.22 -17.28
N GLU A 99 48.56 4.21 -17.65
CA GLU A 99 49.89 4.03 -17.04
C GLU A 99 50.92 3.50 -18.07
N PRO A 100 51.94 4.29 -18.47
CA PRO A 100 53.03 3.83 -19.32
C PRO A 100 54.05 2.93 -18.60
N THR A 101 53.97 2.81 -17.27
CA THR A 101 55.00 2.20 -16.40
C THR A 101 54.81 0.70 -16.09
N LEU A 102 53.85 0.02 -16.73
CA LEU A 102 53.53 -1.39 -16.48
C LEU A 102 53.84 -2.34 -17.64
N LYS A 103 54.69 -1.93 -18.61
CA LYS A 103 55.29 -2.89 -19.56
C LYS A 103 56.40 -3.74 -18.93
N THR A 104 56.92 -3.36 -17.76
CA THR A 104 58.09 -4.01 -17.14
C THR A 104 57.77 -5.02 -16.03
N ILE A 105 56.50 -5.15 -15.60
CA ILE A 105 56.10 -6.06 -14.51
C ILE A 105 55.01 -7.03 -15.00
N ILE A 106 55.30 -7.74 -16.09
CA ILE A 106 54.39 -8.74 -16.66
C ILE A 106 54.83 -10.13 -16.18
N SER A 107 54.28 -10.60 -15.06
CA SER A 107 54.22 -12.05 -14.78
C SER A 107 53.08 -12.53 -13.88
N THR A 108 52.25 -11.68 -13.27
CA THR A 108 51.09 -12.12 -12.47
C THR A 108 49.85 -11.23 -12.70
N ARG A 109 49.22 -11.41 -13.87
CA ARG A 109 48.25 -10.45 -14.46
C ARG A 109 46.81 -10.49 -13.90
N GLY A 110 46.48 -11.33 -12.92
CA GLY A 110 45.13 -11.47 -12.37
C GLY A 110 44.90 -10.75 -11.04
N ASP A 111 45.76 -11.02 -10.06
CA ASP A 111 45.45 -10.74 -8.65
C ASP A 111 45.61 -9.26 -8.26
N ILE A 112 46.56 -8.54 -8.85
CA ILE A 112 46.82 -7.13 -8.52
C ILE A 112 45.69 -6.22 -9.05
N LYS A 113 45.15 -6.53 -10.24
CA LYS A 113 44.01 -5.79 -10.81
C LYS A 113 42.73 -6.01 -10.00
N ARG A 114 42.49 -7.25 -9.58
CA ARG A 114 41.39 -7.59 -8.65
C ARG A 114 41.53 -6.91 -7.30
N LEU A 115 42.75 -6.88 -6.74
CA LEU A 115 43.02 -6.25 -5.45
C LEU A 115 42.82 -4.73 -5.51
N LYS A 116 43.32 -4.05 -6.55
CA LYS A 116 43.09 -2.60 -6.76
C LYS A 116 41.60 -2.28 -7.02
N TYR A 117 40.90 -3.10 -7.79
CA TYR A 117 39.46 -2.96 -7.99
C TYR A 117 38.69 -3.12 -6.66
N ALA A 118 38.98 -4.17 -5.90
CA ALA A 118 38.32 -4.46 -4.63
C ALA A 118 38.59 -3.40 -3.55
N THR A 119 39.75 -2.74 -3.60
CA THR A 119 40.14 -1.73 -2.60
C THR A 119 39.77 -0.30 -2.97
N TYR A 120 39.70 0.07 -4.26
CA TYR A 120 39.50 1.49 -4.66
C TYR A 120 38.28 1.74 -5.55
N ALA A 121 37.92 0.80 -6.43
CA ALA A 121 36.83 1.00 -7.40
C ALA A 121 35.48 0.53 -6.86
N LYS A 122 35.43 -0.67 -6.26
CA LYS A 122 34.19 -1.31 -5.82
C LYS A 122 33.41 -0.45 -4.82
N GLY A 123 34.05 0.05 -3.77
CA GLY A 123 33.38 0.92 -2.79
C GLY A 123 32.85 2.24 -3.37
N LYS A 124 33.43 2.75 -4.46
CA LYS A 124 32.93 3.96 -5.14
C LYS A 124 31.76 3.65 -6.05
N LEU A 125 31.79 2.52 -6.75
CA LEU A 125 30.70 2.05 -7.62
C LEU A 125 29.49 1.61 -6.78
N ASP A 126 29.71 0.87 -5.69
CA ASP A 126 28.67 0.50 -4.71
C ASP A 126 27.98 1.75 -4.14
N LYS A 127 28.76 2.83 -3.90
CA LYS A 127 28.21 4.12 -3.45
C LYS A 127 27.31 4.75 -4.52
N ILE A 128 27.67 4.67 -5.81
CA ILE A 128 26.82 5.19 -6.90
C ILE A 128 25.50 4.41 -6.96
N VAL A 129 25.57 3.08 -6.93
CA VAL A 129 24.37 2.23 -6.92
C VAL A 129 23.50 2.56 -5.71
N SER A 130 24.08 2.64 -4.51
CA SER A 130 23.36 3.01 -3.29
C SER A 130 22.75 4.41 -3.34
N ASP A 131 23.46 5.39 -3.91
CA ASP A 131 22.99 6.78 -4.04
C ASP A 131 21.83 6.88 -5.06
N LEU A 132 21.92 6.18 -6.19
CA LEU A 132 20.84 6.13 -7.19
C LEU A 132 19.63 5.37 -6.64
N ASP A 133 19.85 4.27 -5.93
CA ASP A 133 18.78 3.56 -5.21
C ASP A 133 18.17 4.47 -4.13
N GLU A 134 18.96 5.17 -3.31
CA GLU A 134 18.42 6.13 -2.33
C GLU A 134 17.58 7.23 -2.99
N TRP A 135 18.01 7.73 -4.15
CA TRP A 135 17.20 8.68 -4.90
C TRP A 135 15.90 8.05 -5.39
N HIS A 136 15.95 6.87 -6.02
CA HIS A 136 14.77 6.14 -6.50
C HIS A 136 13.75 5.97 -5.35
N ARG A 137 14.25 5.59 -4.18
CA ARG A 137 13.45 5.43 -2.95
C ARG A 137 12.79 6.70 -2.44
N LYS A 138 13.44 7.87 -2.62
CA LYS A 138 12.85 9.17 -2.27
C LYS A 138 11.89 9.67 -3.34
N PHE A 139 11.98 9.14 -4.54
CA PHE A 139 11.22 9.56 -5.69
C PHE A 139 9.92 8.73 -5.88
N ASP A 140 9.93 7.44 -5.54
CA ASP A 140 8.75 6.54 -5.48
C ASP A 140 7.50 7.15 -4.80
N PRO A 141 7.62 7.86 -3.66
CA PRO A 141 6.50 8.53 -2.99
C PRO A 141 5.82 9.64 -3.78
N SER A 142 6.62 10.33 -4.59
CA SER A 142 6.20 11.51 -5.33
C SER A 142 5.38 11.14 -6.58
N TRP A 143 5.43 9.86 -7.00
CA TRP A 143 4.62 9.30 -8.08
C TRP A 143 3.13 9.20 -7.78
N TYR A 144 2.75 9.07 -6.50
CA TYR A 144 1.37 9.14 -6.08
C TYR A 144 0.72 10.48 -6.42
N LEU A 145 1.49 11.57 -6.28
CA LEU A 145 1.07 12.93 -6.65
C LEU A 145 0.96 13.07 -8.18
N LEU A 146 1.91 12.49 -8.91
CA LEU A 146 1.94 12.47 -10.38
C LEU A 146 0.75 11.68 -10.96
N ALA A 147 0.42 10.51 -10.38
CA ALA A 147 -0.71 9.69 -10.80
C ALA A 147 -2.04 10.44 -10.74
N ARG A 148 -2.18 11.37 -9.77
CA ARG A 148 -3.37 12.19 -9.54
C ARG A 148 -3.43 13.45 -10.43
N ALA A 149 -2.30 14.10 -10.70
CA ALA A 149 -2.26 15.46 -11.24
C ALA A 149 -2.48 15.60 -12.76
N ALA A 150 -2.11 14.62 -13.59
CA ALA A 150 -2.07 14.81 -15.06
C ALA A 150 -2.96 13.84 -15.83
N ALA A 151 -4.29 13.97 -15.76
CA ALA A 151 -5.25 12.99 -16.27
C ALA A 151 -5.07 12.61 -17.76
N THR A 152 -4.75 13.54 -18.65
CA THR A 152 -4.71 13.31 -20.11
C THR A 152 -3.31 13.28 -20.72
N ALA A 153 -2.34 13.95 -20.11
CA ALA A 153 -0.97 14.02 -20.63
C ALA A 153 -0.26 12.66 -20.54
N ILE A 154 -0.46 11.90 -19.46
CA ILE A 154 0.21 10.60 -19.23
C ILE A 154 -0.22 9.54 -20.24
N ASP A 155 -1.48 9.52 -20.68
CA ASP A 155 -1.98 8.44 -21.55
C ASP A 155 -1.34 8.48 -22.95
N GLN A 156 -0.98 9.68 -23.41
CA GLN A 156 -0.21 9.89 -24.65
C GLN A 156 1.27 9.49 -24.50
N VAL A 157 1.81 9.57 -23.28
CA VAL A 157 3.18 9.13 -22.97
C VAL A 157 3.27 7.62 -22.89
N MET A 158 2.27 6.98 -22.28
CA MET A 158 2.27 5.57 -21.91
C MET A 158 1.87 4.62 -23.05
N THR A 159 1.28 5.13 -24.13
CA THR A 159 1.10 4.37 -25.39
C THR A 159 2.41 4.24 -26.19
N THR A 160 3.47 4.94 -25.79
CA THR A 160 4.79 4.87 -26.42
C THR A 160 5.59 3.65 -25.94
N LYS A 161 5.36 2.50 -26.59
CA LYS A 161 6.24 1.31 -26.67
C LYS A 161 7.35 1.18 -25.59
N GLN A 162 6.98 0.87 -24.35
CA GLN A 162 7.88 0.15 -23.44
C GLN A 162 7.39 -1.29 -23.31
N ALA A 163 8.26 -2.26 -23.61
CA ALA A 163 7.90 -3.68 -23.68
C ALA A 163 7.59 -4.31 -22.31
N SER A 164 7.90 -3.63 -21.21
CA SER A 164 7.56 -4.02 -19.83
C SER A 164 7.67 -2.81 -18.90
N PRO A 165 6.56 -2.18 -18.46
CA PRO A 165 6.62 -1.14 -17.42
C PRO A 165 7.17 -1.73 -16.12
N SER A 166 7.83 -0.92 -15.29
CA SER A 166 8.22 -1.35 -13.94
C SER A 166 6.97 -1.68 -13.11
N LYS A 167 7.09 -2.48 -12.05
CA LYS A 167 5.96 -2.88 -11.20
C LYS A 167 5.23 -1.66 -10.64
N GLU A 168 5.98 -0.62 -10.31
CA GLU A 168 5.51 0.67 -9.81
C GLU A 168 4.70 1.43 -10.88
N LEU A 169 5.20 1.45 -12.12
CA LEU A 169 4.49 2.04 -13.27
C LEU A 169 3.20 1.28 -13.62
N PHE A 170 3.20 -0.05 -13.51
CA PHE A 170 2.00 -0.86 -13.71
C PHE A 170 0.94 -0.59 -12.62
N MET A 171 1.34 -0.53 -11.34
CA MET A 171 0.42 -0.13 -10.25
C MET A 171 -0.18 1.26 -10.49
N ILE A 172 0.59 2.20 -11.04
CA ILE A 172 0.07 3.53 -11.38
C ILE A 172 -0.91 3.47 -12.55
N GLN A 173 -0.63 2.68 -13.58
CA GLN A 173 -1.55 2.50 -14.72
C GLN A 173 -2.91 2.00 -14.23
N GLU A 174 -2.91 0.98 -13.37
CA GLU A 174 -4.15 0.41 -12.85
C GLU A 174 -4.88 1.37 -11.88
N LEU A 175 -4.16 2.09 -11.02
CA LEU A 175 -4.73 3.16 -10.18
C LEU A 175 -5.43 4.21 -11.04
N ARG A 176 -4.77 4.68 -12.10
CA ARG A 176 -5.28 5.72 -12.98
C ARG A 176 -6.42 5.25 -13.85
N HIS A 177 -6.34 4.04 -14.39
CA HIS A 177 -7.43 3.43 -15.16
C HIS A 177 -8.70 3.38 -14.32
N ALA A 178 -8.59 2.92 -13.07
CA ALA A 178 -9.71 2.91 -12.14
C ALA A 178 -10.27 4.32 -11.89
N HIS A 179 -9.42 5.35 -11.71
CA HIS A 179 -9.83 6.74 -11.49
C HIS A 179 -10.44 7.45 -12.71
N GLN A 180 -9.85 7.30 -13.89
CA GLN A 180 -10.34 7.91 -15.14
C GLN A 180 -11.72 7.36 -15.50
N MET A 181 -11.91 6.06 -15.36
CA MET A 181 -13.21 5.42 -15.59
C MET A 181 -14.30 5.94 -14.63
N ASN A 182 -13.96 6.54 -13.50
CA ASN A 182 -14.95 7.13 -12.60
C ASN A 182 -15.29 8.59 -12.92
N ASN A 183 -14.41 9.31 -13.64
CA ASN A 183 -14.57 10.72 -13.98
C ASN A 183 -15.28 10.95 -15.33
N GLU A 184 -15.36 9.95 -16.21
CA GLU A 184 -16.15 10.02 -17.43
C GLU A 184 -17.66 10.12 -17.12
N SER A 185 -18.34 11.04 -17.80
CA SER A 185 -19.71 11.50 -17.50
C SER A 185 -20.72 10.36 -17.21
N PRO A 186 -21.58 10.51 -16.19
CA PRO A 186 -22.49 9.47 -15.69
C PRO A 186 -23.64 9.08 -16.65
N GLU A 187 -23.71 9.67 -17.85
CA GLU A 187 -24.85 9.55 -18.77
C GLU A 187 -24.77 8.33 -19.71
N LEU A 188 -23.61 7.68 -19.84
CA LEU A 188 -23.42 6.52 -20.74
C LEU A 188 -23.17 5.17 -20.05
N LYS A 189 -23.02 5.10 -18.72
CA LYS A 189 -22.74 3.83 -18.02
C LYS A 189 -24.02 3.20 -17.48
N ASN A 190 -24.19 1.89 -17.71
CA ASN A 190 -25.19 1.07 -17.03
C ASN A 190 -25.20 1.38 -15.52
N SER A 191 -26.39 1.47 -14.93
CA SER A 191 -26.54 1.74 -13.50
C SER A 191 -25.72 0.74 -12.66
N ILE A 192 -24.84 1.25 -11.78
CA ILE A 192 -24.08 0.43 -10.81
C ILE A 192 -25.01 -0.28 -9.81
N PHE A 193 -26.24 0.21 -9.65
CA PHE A 193 -27.27 -0.49 -8.91
C PHE A 193 -27.90 -1.57 -9.78
N LEU A 194 -27.83 -2.81 -9.28
CA LEU A 194 -28.36 -3.98 -9.95
C LEU A 194 -29.89 -4.02 -9.84
N PRO A 195 -30.56 -4.60 -10.85
CA PRO A 195 -32.01 -4.73 -10.86
C PRO A 195 -32.50 -5.67 -9.75
N LYS A 196 -33.77 -5.55 -9.35
CA LYS A 196 -34.36 -6.39 -8.29
C LYS A 196 -34.38 -7.88 -8.67
N GLU A 197 -34.37 -8.17 -9.97
CA GLU A 197 -34.37 -9.49 -10.56
C GLU A 197 -32.98 -10.14 -10.54
N TYR A 198 -31.92 -9.40 -10.16
CA TYR A 198 -30.58 -9.96 -10.02
C TYR A 198 -30.57 -11.00 -8.90
N SER A 199 -30.40 -12.26 -9.29
CA SER A 199 -30.48 -13.40 -8.37
C SER A 199 -29.09 -13.96 -8.08
N ILE A 200 -28.86 -14.26 -6.80
CA ILE A 200 -27.64 -14.92 -6.34
C ILE A 200 -28.05 -16.25 -5.72
N GLN A 201 -27.51 -17.33 -6.28
CA GLN A 201 -27.83 -18.70 -5.91
C GLN A 201 -26.82 -19.26 -4.89
N ALA A 202 -27.24 -20.28 -4.14
CA ALA A 202 -26.41 -21.03 -3.20
C ALA A 202 -25.57 -20.14 -2.26
N ARG A 203 -26.22 -19.11 -1.69
CA ARG A 203 -25.58 -18.22 -0.71
C ARG A 203 -25.09 -19.03 0.49
N LYS A 204 -23.86 -18.77 0.92
CA LYS A 204 -23.23 -19.42 2.07
C LYS A 204 -22.40 -18.40 2.84
N LEU A 205 -22.63 -18.30 4.14
CA LEU A 205 -21.81 -17.46 5.02
C LEU A 205 -20.36 -17.98 5.06
N ILE A 206 -19.40 -17.07 4.95
CA ILE A 206 -17.99 -17.39 5.16
C ILE A 206 -17.72 -17.34 6.67
N ALA A 207 -16.98 -18.32 7.20
CA ALA A 207 -16.74 -18.41 8.64
C ALA A 207 -16.01 -17.17 9.19
N ASN A 208 -16.40 -16.73 10.39
CA ASN A 208 -15.84 -15.55 11.06
C ASN A 208 -15.84 -14.27 10.21
N THR A 209 -16.90 -14.04 9.43
CA THR A 209 -17.13 -12.78 8.71
C THR A 209 -18.63 -12.54 8.54
N SER A 210 -19.02 -11.32 8.20
CA SER A 210 -20.37 -10.97 7.75
C SER A 210 -20.57 -11.23 6.26
N ALA A 211 -19.50 -11.47 5.50
CA ALA A 211 -19.57 -11.70 4.07
C ALA A 211 -20.06 -13.12 3.72
N GLU A 212 -20.77 -13.22 2.60
CA GLU A 212 -21.25 -14.48 2.04
C GLU A 212 -20.57 -14.76 0.70
N THR A 213 -20.54 -16.03 0.29
CA THR A 213 -20.25 -16.44 -1.08
C THR A 213 -21.55 -16.86 -1.76
N GLY A 214 -21.64 -16.71 -3.08
CA GLY A 214 -22.75 -17.23 -3.87
C GLY A 214 -22.38 -17.37 -5.34
N TYR A 215 -23.38 -17.67 -6.16
CA TYR A 215 -23.24 -17.76 -7.61
C TYR A 215 -24.16 -16.78 -8.32
N ALA A 216 -23.59 -15.93 -9.16
CA ALA A 216 -24.34 -15.04 -10.04
C ALA A 216 -23.91 -15.32 -11.49
N ALA A 217 -24.87 -15.64 -12.37
CA ALA A 217 -24.60 -16.01 -13.76
C ALA A 217 -23.46 -17.06 -13.93
N GLN A 218 -23.45 -18.08 -13.07
CA GLN A 218 -22.42 -19.15 -13.00
C GLN A 218 -21.01 -18.71 -12.55
N GLN A 219 -20.83 -17.44 -12.18
CA GLN A 219 -19.60 -16.93 -11.57
C GLN A 219 -19.72 -16.93 -10.04
N VAL A 220 -18.64 -17.30 -9.35
CA VAL A 220 -18.54 -17.15 -7.88
C VAL A 220 -18.46 -15.67 -7.54
N VAL A 221 -19.28 -15.24 -6.59
CA VAL A 221 -19.29 -13.87 -6.08
C VAL A 221 -19.15 -13.86 -4.57
N ILE A 222 -18.48 -12.83 -4.05
CA ILE A 222 -18.51 -12.47 -2.64
C ILE A 222 -19.54 -11.36 -2.45
N ILE A 223 -20.37 -11.51 -1.43
CA ILE A 223 -21.49 -10.63 -1.10
C ILE A 223 -21.13 -9.95 0.22
N ASP A 224 -21.03 -8.63 0.18
CA ASP A 224 -20.77 -7.81 1.36
C ASP A 224 -22.01 -6.99 1.70
N SER A 225 -22.62 -7.30 2.85
CA SER A 225 -23.89 -6.70 3.27
C SER A 225 -23.67 -5.53 4.21
N LEU A 226 -24.12 -4.35 3.80
CA LEU A 226 -24.12 -3.12 4.56
C LEU A 226 -25.53 -2.80 5.07
N ARG A 227 -25.67 -2.52 6.37
CA ARG A 227 -26.89 -1.96 6.96
C ARG A 227 -26.77 -0.46 7.19
N ILE A 228 -27.81 0.29 6.83
CA ILE A 228 -27.92 1.72 7.13
C ILE A 228 -28.36 1.84 8.59
N ALA A 229 -27.57 2.55 9.41
CA ALA A 229 -27.96 2.84 10.79
C ALA A 229 -29.20 3.73 10.82
N LYS A 230 -30.05 3.58 11.85
CA LYS A 230 -31.35 4.28 11.93
C LYS A 230 -31.25 5.80 11.85
N ASP A 231 -30.13 6.37 12.29
CA ASP A 231 -29.89 7.81 12.34
C ASP A 231 -29.18 8.35 11.09
N ASN A 232 -28.85 7.47 10.13
CA ASN A 232 -28.15 7.87 8.90
C ASN A 232 -29.14 8.27 7.80
N ASP A 233 -28.82 9.34 7.07
CA ASP A 233 -29.59 9.73 5.88
C ASP A 233 -29.42 8.66 4.76
N PRO A 234 -30.52 7.99 4.33
CA PRO A 234 -30.46 6.99 3.28
C PRO A 234 -29.97 7.55 1.93
N GLN A 235 -30.17 8.83 1.63
CA GLN A 235 -29.71 9.44 0.38
C GLN A 235 -28.19 9.63 0.37
N VAL A 236 -27.61 10.02 1.51
CA VAL A 236 -26.15 10.08 1.67
C VAL A 236 -25.56 8.68 1.54
N ALA A 237 -26.12 7.69 2.24
CA ALA A 237 -25.66 6.31 2.15
C ALA A 237 -25.78 5.73 0.73
N LEU A 238 -26.84 6.09 0.00
CA LEU A 238 -27.03 5.71 -1.41
C LEU A 238 -25.95 6.33 -2.31
N LYS A 239 -25.60 7.60 -2.09
CA LYS A 239 -24.51 8.26 -2.82
C LYS A 239 -23.17 7.60 -2.54
N ASP A 240 -22.84 7.40 -1.27
CA ASP A 240 -21.59 6.77 -0.85
C ASP A 240 -21.46 5.36 -1.43
N ALA A 241 -22.53 4.55 -1.38
CA ALA A 241 -22.56 3.21 -1.97
C ALA A 241 -22.34 3.22 -3.48
N ARG A 242 -22.91 4.20 -4.21
CA ARG A 242 -22.71 4.36 -5.65
C ARG A 242 -21.24 4.69 -5.95
N ASP A 243 -20.67 5.64 -5.21
CA ASP A 243 -19.35 6.17 -5.48
C ASP A 243 -18.27 5.12 -5.22
N ILE A 244 -18.35 4.37 -4.12
CA ILE A 244 -17.39 3.28 -3.84
C ILE A 244 -17.53 2.11 -4.81
N ALA A 245 -18.75 1.74 -5.18
CA ALA A 245 -18.96 0.65 -6.14
C ALA A 245 -18.37 1.00 -7.51
N ARG A 246 -18.43 2.27 -7.94
CA ARG A 246 -17.77 2.74 -9.16
C ARG A 246 -16.25 2.68 -9.03
N ILE A 247 -15.71 3.16 -7.90
CA ILE A 247 -14.27 3.07 -7.59
C ILE A 247 -13.76 1.63 -7.70
N LEU A 248 -14.50 0.67 -7.13
CA LEU A 248 -14.12 -0.73 -7.11
C LEU A 248 -14.51 -1.48 -8.40
N ALA A 249 -15.33 -0.94 -9.30
CA ALA A 249 -15.76 -1.67 -10.50
C ALA A 249 -14.62 -1.92 -11.49
N ASN A 250 -13.63 -1.03 -11.51
CA ASN A 250 -12.52 -1.05 -12.48
C ASN A 250 -11.17 -1.35 -11.83
N VAL A 251 -11.17 -1.94 -10.63
CA VAL A 251 -9.93 -2.31 -9.93
C VAL A 251 -9.37 -3.62 -10.49
N GLU A 252 -8.07 -3.66 -10.76
CA GLU A 252 -7.38 -4.90 -11.12
C GLU A 252 -7.13 -5.74 -9.86
N PRO A 253 -7.79 -6.90 -9.69
CA PRO A 253 -7.84 -7.55 -8.38
C PRO A 253 -6.51 -8.05 -7.85
N THR A 254 -5.65 -8.52 -8.73
CA THR A 254 -4.35 -9.10 -8.34
C THR A 254 -3.32 -8.05 -7.95
N VAL A 255 -3.49 -6.82 -8.43
CA VAL A 255 -2.56 -5.71 -8.19
C VAL A 255 -2.82 -5.07 -6.83
N PHE A 256 -4.08 -4.75 -6.55
CA PHE A 256 -4.48 -4.04 -5.33
C PHE A 256 -5.09 -4.93 -4.27
N SER A 257 -5.27 -6.23 -4.51
CA SER A 257 -5.85 -7.13 -3.51
C SER A 257 -7.27 -6.63 -3.10
N LEU A 258 -8.03 -6.19 -4.12
CA LEU A 258 -9.39 -5.67 -4.03
C LEU A 258 -10.24 -6.31 -5.13
N LEU A 259 -11.43 -6.82 -4.84
CA LEU A 259 -12.24 -7.46 -5.86
C LEU A 259 -13.01 -6.43 -6.69
N ALA A 260 -13.18 -6.71 -7.98
CA ALA A 260 -13.98 -5.88 -8.86
C ALA A 260 -15.47 -5.92 -8.45
N CYS A 261 -16.06 -4.75 -8.20
CA CYS A 261 -17.46 -4.61 -7.85
C CYS A 261 -18.34 -4.70 -9.11
N GLN A 262 -19.14 -5.77 -9.24
CA GLN A 262 -20.10 -5.93 -10.35
C GLN A 262 -21.29 -4.98 -10.22
N GLY A 263 -21.65 -4.62 -8.98
CA GLY A 263 -22.73 -3.70 -8.70
C GLY A 263 -23.28 -3.85 -7.27
N VAL A 264 -24.33 -3.09 -7.00
CA VAL A 264 -24.93 -2.97 -5.67
C VAL A 264 -26.42 -3.29 -5.72
N ILE A 265 -26.87 -4.19 -4.85
CA ILE A 265 -28.30 -4.48 -4.63
C ILE A 265 -28.79 -3.61 -3.47
N LYS A 266 -29.94 -2.95 -3.64
CA LYS A 266 -30.59 -2.19 -2.57
C LYS A 266 -31.45 -3.11 -1.71
N VAL A 267 -31.27 -3.07 -0.40
CA VAL A 267 -32.02 -3.89 0.54
C VAL A 267 -33.13 -3.05 1.16
N PHE A 268 -34.37 -3.52 1.03
CA PHE A 268 -35.56 -2.86 1.59
C PHE A 268 -36.18 -3.70 2.69
N ASP A 269 -36.79 -3.06 3.68
CA ASP A 269 -37.64 -3.76 4.65
C ASP A 269 -39.05 -4.04 4.11
N SER A 270 -39.90 -4.65 4.95
CA SER A 270 -41.31 -4.93 4.65
C SER A 270 -42.15 -3.68 4.37
N SER A 271 -41.70 -2.50 4.80
CA SER A 271 -42.34 -1.20 4.58
C SER A 271 -41.77 -0.46 3.36
N ASN A 272 -40.96 -1.15 2.55
CA ASN A 272 -40.28 -0.62 1.36
C ASN A 272 -39.34 0.56 1.68
N GLN A 273 -38.84 0.63 2.91
CA GLN A 273 -37.79 1.58 3.30
C GLN A 273 -36.41 0.97 3.03
N LEU A 274 -35.51 1.78 2.50
CA LEU A 274 -34.13 1.36 2.23
C LEU A 274 -33.40 1.15 3.56
N THR A 275 -32.97 -0.09 3.82
CA THR A 275 -32.30 -0.48 5.08
C THR A 275 -30.85 -0.89 4.89
N GLY A 276 -30.38 -1.02 3.66
CA GLY A 276 -29.03 -1.51 3.39
C GLY A 276 -28.69 -1.65 1.92
N PHE A 277 -27.49 -2.18 1.70
CA PHE A 277 -26.92 -2.48 0.40
C PHE A 277 -26.22 -3.83 0.46
N GLU A 278 -26.18 -4.56 -0.66
CA GLU A 278 -25.29 -5.70 -0.86
C GLU A 278 -24.35 -5.37 -2.02
N PHE A 279 -23.05 -5.33 -1.74
CA PHE A 279 -22.02 -5.18 -2.78
C PHE A 279 -21.67 -6.56 -3.33
N ILE A 280 -21.68 -6.69 -4.65
CA ILE A 280 -21.43 -7.94 -5.34
C ILE A 280 -20.05 -7.89 -5.97
N PHE A 281 -19.13 -8.67 -5.42
CA PHE A 281 -17.74 -8.71 -5.86
C PHE A 281 -17.48 -9.96 -6.70
N ALA A 282 -16.95 -9.73 -7.91
CA ALA A 282 -16.56 -10.80 -8.83
C ALA A 282 -15.33 -11.52 -8.26
N VAL A 283 -15.43 -12.84 -8.03
CA VAL A 283 -14.25 -13.66 -7.78
C VAL A 283 -13.64 -14.09 -9.12
N PRO A 284 -12.37 -13.78 -9.41
CA PRO A 284 -11.71 -14.28 -10.62
C PRO A 284 -11.66 -15.80 -10.61
N THR A 285 -11.79 -16.44 -11.79
CA THR A 285 -11.90 -17.90 -11.91
C THR A 285 -10.65 -18.66 -11.46
N THR A 286 -9.52 -17.98 -11.34
CA THR A 286 -8.25 -18.51 -10.80
C THR A 286 -8.28 -18.70 -9.29
N PHE A 287 -9.29 -18.16 -8.61
CA PHE A 287 -9.40 -18.16 -7.16
C PHE A 287 -10.50 -19.09 -6.64
N HIS A 288 -10.23 -19.74 -5.52
CA HIS A 288 -11.16 -20.67 -4.86
C HIS A 288 -11.09 -20.58 -3.33
N GLU A 289 -12.00 -21.29 -2.66
CA GLU A 289 -12.01 -21.49 -1.19
C GLU A 289 -11.94 -20.20 -0.34
N PRO A 290 -12.97 -19.33 -0.40
CA PRO A 290 -13.01 -18.13 0.43
C PRO A 290 -12.99 -18.48 1.92
N ARG A 291 -11.99 -17.95 2.63
CA ARG A 291 -11.90 -18.00 4.10
C ARG A 291 -11.46 -16.66 4.65
N SER A 292 -12.00 -16.25 5.79
CA SER A 292 -11.51 -15.04 6.47
C SER A 292 -10.10 -15.25 7.01
N LEU A 293 -9.31 -14.16 7.07
CA LEU A 293 -8.02 -14.15 7.75
C LEU A 293 -8.16 -14.59 9.22
N ARG A 294 -9.28 -14.24 9.88
CA ARG A 294 -9.60 -14.73 11.23
C ARG A 294 -9.59 -16.26 11.29
N THR A 295 -10.30 -16.91 10.37
CA THR A 295 -10.37 -18.38 10.31
C THR A 295 -9.00 -18.97 10.02
N PHE A 296 -8.28 -18.41 9.04
CA PHE A 296 -6.94 -18.86 8.69
C PHE A 296 -5.97 -18.80 9.87
N LEU A 297 -5.90 -17.68 10.59
CA LEU A 297 -5.01 -17.50 11.74
C LEU A 297 -5.37 -18.39 12.93
N LEU A 298 -6.65 -18.76 13.09
CA LEU A 298 -7.09 -19.72 14.10
C LEU A 298 -6.67 -21.15 13.75
N THR A 299 -6.67 -21.52 12.47
CA THR A 299 -6.34 -22.88 12.01
C THR A 299 -4.85 -23.09 11.73
N ALA A 300 -4.13 -22.05 11.34
CA ALA A 300 -2.72 -22.14 10.95
C ALA A 300 -1.78 -22.44 12.12
N ASN A 301 -2.23 -22.25 13.37
CA ASN A 301 -1.49 -22.60 14.59
C ASN A 301 -0.03 -22.11 14.61
N HIS A 302 0.23 -20.90 14.10
CA HIS A 302 1.55 -20.28 13.96
C HIS A 302 2.49 -20.87 12.87
N GLU A 303 2.03 -21.83 12.07
CA GLU A 303 2.85 -22.66 11.17
C GLU A 303 2.58 -22.41 9.67
N TYR A 304 2.53 -21.16 9.24
CA TYR A 304 2.56 -20.85 7.80
C TYR A 304 3.82 -20.07 7.39
N PRO A 305 4.30 -20.25 6.14
CA PRO A 305 5.61 -19.79 5.69
C PRO A 305 5.85 -18.29 5.91
N LEU A 306 7.11 -17.94 6.17
CA LEU A 306 7.51 -16.55 6.36
C LEU A 306 7.25 -15.70 5.11
N ASP A 307 7.52 -16.25 3.95
CA ASP A 307 7.31 -15.62 2.65
C ASP A 307 5.84 -15.27 2.41
N ASP A 308 4.92 -16.15 2.83
CA ASP A 308 3.48 -15.88 2.78
C ASP A 308 3.07 -14.75 3.73
N ARG A 309 3.67 -14.66 4.94
CA ARG A 309 3.40 -13.54 5.86
C ARG A 309 3.77 -12.21 5.23
N PHE A 310 4.95 -12.13 4.62
CA PHE A 310 5.38 -10.92 3.93
C PHE A 310 4.51 -10.61 2.72
N ARG A 311 4.14 -11.63 1.93
CA ARG A 311 3.28 -11.45 0.77
C ARG A 311 1.89 -10.93 1.15
N LEU A 312 1.23 -11.54 2.15
CA LEU A 312 -0.06 -11.08 2.67
C LEU A 312 0.03 -9.63 3.12
N ALA A 313 1.08 -9.28 3.85
CA ALA A 313 1.30 -7.94 4.36
C ALA A 313 1.49 -6.89 3.24
N LYS A 314 2.29 -7.21 2.21
CA LYS A 314 2.46 -6.35 1.03
C LYS A 314 1.14 -6.11 0.31
N LEU A 315 0.35 -7.17 0.09
CA LEU A 315 -0.91 -7.10 -0.63
C LEU A 315 -1.95 -6.26 0.11
N LEU A 316 -2.10 -6.46 1.42
CA LEU A 316 -2.95 -5.60 2.25
C LEU A 316 -2.48 -4.14 2.26
N GLY A 317 -1.16 -3.94 2.26
CA GLY A 317 -0.55 -2.62 2.13
C GLY A 317 -1.01 -1.89 0.86
N ARG A 318 -1.04 -2.60 -0.28
CA ARG A 318 -1.50 -2.07 -1.57
C ARG A 318 -3.00 -1.77 -1.58
N SER A 319 -3.84 -2.61 -0.97
CA SER A 319 -5.28 -2.37 -0.90
C SER A 319 -5.59 -1.05 -0.19
N VAL A 320 -4.98 -0.82 0.96
CA VAL A 320 -5.16 0.43 1.71
C VAL A 320 -4.62 1.64 0.94
N SER A 321 -3.48 1.48 0.23
CA SER A 321 -2.94 2.52 -0.64
C SER A 321 -3.92 2.95 -1.73
N PHE A 322 -4.57 2.00 -2.38
CA PHE A 322 -5.57 2.26 -3.43
C PHE A 322 -6.80 2.98 -2.86
N LEU A 323 -7.29 2.56 -1.69
CA LEU A 323 -8.43 3.22 -1.06
C LEU A 323 -8.07 4.66 -0.67
N HIS A 324 -6.92 4.87 -0.04
CA HIS A 324 -6.48 6.21 0.39
C HIS A 324 -6.20 7.12 -0.82
N SER A 325 -5.63 6.60 -1.91
CA SER A 325 -5.51 7.35 -3.20
C SER A 325 -6.84 7.80 -3.77
N SER A 326 -7.87 7.01 -3.50
CA SER A 326 -9.24 7.28 -3.92
C SER A 326 -10.02 8.17 -2.95
N GLN A 327 -9.35 8.76 -1.95
CA GLN A 327 -9.98 9.50 -0.85
C GLN A 327 -11.02 8.67 -0.07
N VAL A 328 -10.78 7.35 0.00
CA VAL A 328 -11.64 6.37 0.67
C VAL A 328 -11.04 5.96 2.01
N VAL A 329 -11.85 6.07 3.05
CA VAL A 329 -11.59 5.42 4.35
C VAL A 329 -12.45 4.15 4.50
N HIS A 330 -11.82 3.02 4.83
CA HIS A 330 -12.46 1.70 4.93
C HIS A 330 -13.26 1.54 6.23
N LYS A 331 -12.71 2.02 7.36
CA LYS A 331 -13.34 2.04 8.70
C LYS A 331 -13.57 0.70 9.39
N ASN A 332 -13.20 -0.40 8.75
CA ASN A 332 -13.46 -1.75 9.25
C ASN A 332 -12.38 -2.75 8.82
N ILE A 333 -11.11 -2.34 8.80
CA ILE A 333 -10.01 -3.27 8.48
C ILE A 333 -9.81 -4.18 9.70
N SER A 334 -10.04 -5.48 9.51
CA SER A 334 -9.95 -6.51 10.55
C SER A 334 -9.78 -7.89 9.92
N PRO A 335 -9.36 -8.93 10.67
CA PRO A 335 -9.27 -10.29 10.13
C PRO A 335 -10.62 -10.85 9.64
N GLU A 336 -11.75 -10.34 10.12
CA GLU A 336 -13.10 -10.67 9.67
C GLU A 336 -13.42 -10.08 8.28
N THR A 337 -12.74 -9.01 7.88
CA THR A 337 -12.98 -8.27 6.63
C THR A 337 -11.87 -8.46 5.60
N ILE A 338 -10.95 -9.37 5.86
CA ILE A 338 -9.92 -9.82 4.92
C ILE A 338 -10.27 -11.24 4.51
N ILE A 339 -10.64 -11.45 3.25
CA ILE A 339 -10.92 -12.76 2.68
C ILE A 339 -9.68 -13.27 1.95
N LEU A 340 -9.18 -14.42 2.37
CA LEU A 340 -8.15 -15.16 1.64
C LEU A 340 -8.82 -16.04 0.60
N LEU A 341 -8.30 -16.00 -0.62
CA LEU A 341 -8.67 -16.87 -1.72
C LEU A 341 -7.43 -17.60 -2.23
N GLY A 342 -7.51 -18.93 -2.35
CA GLY A 342 -6.43 -19.74 -2.90
C GLY A 342 -6.32 -19.55 -4.40
N ASP A 343 -5.12 -19.26 -4.90
CA ASP A 343 -4.83 -19.23 -6.34
C ASP A 343 -4.55 -20.65 -6.84
N VAL A 344 -5.30 -21.11 -7.84
CA VAL A 344 -5.13 -22.42 -8.46
C VAL A 344 -3.74 -22.59 -9.10
N ALA A 345 -3.17 -21.52 -9.66
CA ALA A 345 -1.91 -21.60 -10.40
C ALA A 345 -0.70 -21.69 -9.47
N THR A 346 -0.71 -20.92 -8.38
CA THR A 346 0.43 -20.82 -7.45
C THR A 346 0.25 -21.64 -6.18
N GLY A 347 -0.99 -22.03 -5.85
CA GLY A 347 -1.34 -22.65 -4.58
C GLY A 347 -1.31 -21.69 -3.38
N LEU A 348 -1.14 -20.38 -3.64
CA LEU A 348 -0.94 -19.36 -2.61
C LEU A 348 -2.23 -18.60 -2.29
N ASP A 349 -2.41 -18.25 -1.01
CA ASP A 349 -3.56 -17.45 -0.56
C ASP A 349 -3.40 -15.97 -0.91
N THR A 350 -4.30 -15.37 -1.65
CA THR A 350 -4.31 -13.92 -1.89
C THR A 350 -5.36 -13.25 -0.99
N PRO A 351 -5.01 -12.20 -0.22
CA PRO A 351 -5.98 -11.49 0.58
C PRO A 351 -6.82 -10.57 -0.31
N PHE A 352 -8.05 -10.30 0.11
CA PHE A 352 -8.94 -9.33 -0.51
C PHE A 352 -9.72 -8.61 0.59
N LEU A 353 -9.70 -7.27 0.58
CA LEU A 353 -10.51 -6.49 1.51
C LEU A 353 -11.98 -6.49 1.07
N VAL A 354 -12.86 -6.75 2.05
CA VAL A 354 -14.32 -6.63 1.98
C VAL A 354 -14.79 -5.88 3.23
N GLY A 355 -16.10 -5.81 3.49
CA GLY A 355 -16.63 -5.21 4.69
C GLY A 355 -16.55 -3.68 4.63
N PHE A 356 -16.91 -3.10 3.48
CA PHE A 356 -16.98 -1.67 3.22
C PHE A 356 -18.18 -1.04 3.98
N GLU A 357 -18.25 -1.29 5.29
CA GLU A 357 -19.44 -1.09 6.10
C GLU A 357 -19.73 0.39 6.39
N LYS A 358 -18.78 1.29 6.17
CA LYS A 358 -18.92 2.70 6.56
C LYS A 358 -18.13 3.64 5.66
N PHE A 359 -18.08 3.39 4.36
CA PHE A 359 -17.38 4.27 3.44
C PHE A 359 -17.91 5.73 3.51
N ARG A 360 -17.00 6.70 3.42
CA ARG A 360 -17.28 8.10 3.06
C ARG A 360 -16.12 8.62 2.22
N ARG A 361 -16.36 9.58 1.34
CA ARG A 361 -15.27 10.47 0.85
C ARG A 361 -14.67 11.22 2.04
N ALA A 362 -13.36 11.46 2.03
CA ALA A 362 -12.58 12.06 3.11
C ALA A 362 -13.13 13.41 3.68
N GLU A 363 -14.08 14.05 3.00
CA GLU A 363 -14.74 15.31 3.36
C GLU A 363 -16.15 15.18 4.02
N GLY A 364 -16.80 13.99 4.04
CA GLY A 364 -18.16 13.83 4.61
C GLY A 364 -18.24 13.80 6.16
N ARG A 365 -19.33 14.24 6.79
CA ARG A 365 -19.46 14.17 8.27
C ARG A 365 -19.41 12.71 8.78
N THR A 366 -18.70 12.46 9.88
CA THR A 366 -18.66 11.12 10.49
C THR A 366 -19.81 10.94 11.48
N TYR A 367 -20.61 9.89 11.32
CA TYR A 367 -21.56 9.50 12.35
C TYR A 367 -20.80 8.97 13.58
N MET A 368 -20.96 9.66 14.72
CA MET A 368 -20.26 9.38 15.98
C MET A 368 -20.96 8.29 16.79
N SER A 369 -21.38 7.21 16.12
CA SER A 369 -21.98 6.02 16.72
C SER A 369 -20.99 4.86 16.70
N GLY A 370 -20.58 4.44 17.89
CA GLY A 370 -19.68 3.31 18.10
C GLY A 370 -20.35 2.14 18.80
N ASP A 371 -19.53 1.23 19.30
CA ASP A 371 -19.95 0.06 20.07
C ASP A 371 -18.91 -0.26 21.16
N THR A 372 -19.30 -1.09 22.12
CA THR A 372 -18.45 -1.47 23.25
C THR A 372 -17.80 -2.84 23.08
N PHE A 373 -17.87 -3.44 21.89
CA PHE A 373 -17.32 -4.77 21.62
C PHE A 373 -15.79 -4.73 21.64
N TRP A 374 -15.17 -5.29 22.68
CA TRP A 374 -13.73 -5.20 22.90
C TRP A 374 -12.94 -5.82 21.74
N GLU A 375 -13.46 -6.89 21.16
CA GLU A 375 -12.83 -7.65 20.08
C GLU A 375 -12.79 -6.86 18.77
N LYS A 376 -13.78 -5.98 18.53
CA LYS A 376 -13.74 -5.03 17.41
C LYS A 376 -12.82 -3.85 17.73
N ASN A 377 -12.84 -3.42 18.98
CA ASN A 377 -12.09 -2.27 19.45
C ASN A 377 -10.57 -2.49 19.44
N LEU A 378 -10.07 -3.74 19.43
CA LEU A 378 -8.65 -4.03 19.16
C LEU A 378 -8.14 -3.36 17.89
N TYR A 379 -8.95 -3.36 16.84
CA TYR A 379 -8.62 -2.84 15.51
C TYR A 379 -8.95 -1.36 15.35
N ARG A 380 -9.48 -0.69 16.38
CA ARG A 380 -9.84 0.73 16.34
C ARG A 380 -8.88 1.53 17.21
N HIS A 381 -8.43 2.67 16.71
CA HIS A 381 -7.59 3.58 17.48
C HIS A 381 -8.27 3.95 18.82
N PRO A 382 -7.54 4.10 19.95
CA PRO A 382 -8.15 4.37 21.25
C PRO A 382 -9.14 5.53 21.31
N LYS A 383 -8.86 6.62 20.59
CA LYS A 383 -9.75 7.80 20.51
C LYS A 383 -11.05 7.54 19.72
N ARG A 384 -11.18 6.38 19.06
CA ARG A 384 -12.33 5.95 18.26
C ARG A 384 -13.11 4.78 18.89
N GLN A 385 -12.76 4.38 20.11
CA GLN A 385 -13.46 3.31 20.83
C GLN A 385 -14.59 3.87 21.71
N GLY A 386 -15.58 3.02 22.01
CA GLY A 386 -16.74 3.38 22.84
C GLY A 386 -17.96 3.80 22.03
N GLU A 387 -19.07 4.08 22.71
CA GLU A 387 -20.35 4.43 22.08
C GLU A 387 -20.31 5.79 21.37
N TYR A 388 -19.51 6.71 21.91
CA TYR A 388 -19.30 8.06 21.38
C TYR A 388 -17.80 8.28 21.12
N PRO A 389 -17.32 8.01 19.90
CA PRO A 389 -15.95 8.28 19.50
C PRO A 389 -15.56 9.75 19.75
N GLU A 390 -14.30 10.03 20.08
CA GLU A 390 -13.83 11.40 20.39
C GLU A 390 -13.51 12.21 19.12
N GLU A 391 -13.13 11.54 18.04
CA GLU A 391 -12.64 12.17 16.80
C GLU A 391 -13.42 11.71 15.58
N GLU A 392 -13.51 12.52 14.53
CA GLU A 392 -13.99 12.07 13.23
C GLU A 392 -13.03 11.06 12.58
N TYR A 393 -13.55 10.24 11.66
CA TYR A 393 -12.73 9.19 11.06
C TYR A 393 -11.79 9.76 9.98
N LYS A 394 -10.47 9.63 10.17
CA LYS A 394 -9.42 9.98 9.18
C LYS A 394 -8.70 8.72 8.65
N MET A 395 -7.91 8.86 7.59
CA MET A 395 -7.16 7.76 6.96
C MET A 395 -6.21 7.05 7.94
N GLN A 396 -5.59 7.78 8.87
CA GLN A 396 -4.70 7.21 9.88
C GLN A 396 -5.36 6.16 10.77
N HIS A 397 -6.68 6.22 10.96
CA HIS A 397 -7.38 5.17 11.70
C HIS A 397 -7.36 3.83 10.96
N ASP A 398 -7.43 3.82 9.63
CA ASP A 398 -7.25 2.61 8.83
C ASP A 398 -5.80 2.12 8.91
N ILE A 399 -4.83 3.03 8.95
CA ILE A 399 -3.40 2.69 9.12
C ILE A 399 -3.19 1.99 10.47
N TYR A 400 -3.80 2.49 11.55
CA TYR A 400 -3.78 1.83 12.85
C TYR A 400 -4.38 0.42 12.76
N SER A 401 -5.58 0.27 12.17
CA SER A 401 -6.24 -1.02 11.98
C SER A 401 -5.37 -2.02 11.20
N LEU A 402 -4.74 -1.55 10.12
CA LEU A 402 -3.79 -2.33 9.34
C LEU A 402 -2.61 -2.79 10.22
N GLY A 403 -2.06 -1.91 11.06
CA GLY A 403 -0.98 -2.25 11.99
C GLY A 403 -1.32 -3.42 12.92
N VAL A 404 -2.56 -3.48 13.42
CA VAL A 404 -3.02 -4.60 14.25
C VAL A 404 -3.11 -5.89 13.43
N CYS A 405 -3.66 -5.85 12.21
CA CYS A 405 -3.70 -7.01 11.31
C CYS A 405 -2.29 -7.50 10.92
N LEU A 406 -1.37 -6.59 10.62
CA LEU A 406 0.02 -6.92 10.32
C LEU A 406 0.72 -7.55 11.53
N LEU A 407 0.42 -7.10 12.74
CA LEU A 407 0.93 -7.73 13.95
C LEU A 407 0.44 -9.18 14.08
N GLU A 408 -0.85 -9.43 13.87
CA GLU A 408 -1.40 -10.81 13.87
C GLU A 408 -0.77 -11.70 12.80
N ILE A 409 -0.57 -11.18 11.58
CA ILE A 409 0.12 -11.88 10.48
C ILE A 409 1.57 -12.19 10.86
N GLY A 410 2.30 -11.22 11.39
CA GLY A 410 3.70 -11.40 11.78
C GLY A 410 3.88 -12.42 12.91
N LEU A 411 2.97 -12.40 13.89
CA LEU A 411 2.94 -13.39 14.96
C LEU A 411 2.39 -14.75 14.50
N GLY A 412 1.61 -14.76 13.42
CA GLY A 412 0.88 -15.92 12.91
C GLY A 412 -0.21 -16.38 13.87
N ALA A 413 -0.87 -15.45 14.55
CA ALA A 413 -1.80 -15.72 15.65
C ALA A 413 -3.04 -14.86 15.57
N SER A 414 -4.22 -15.45 15.78
CA SER A 414 -5.45 -14.68 15.98
C SER A 414 -5.52 -14.16 17.42
N PHE A 415 -5.73 -12.86 17.58
CA PHE A 415 -5.96 -12.19 18.87
C PHE A 415 -7.33 -12.44 19.46
N VAL A 416 -8.29 -12.82 18.64
CA VAL A 416 -9.67 -13.09 19.04
C VAL A 416 -10.03 -14.51 18.64
N ARG A 417 -10.64 -15.25 19.57
CA ARG A 417 -11.31 -16.53 19.31
C ARG A 417 -12.76 -16.44 19.74
N PHE A 418 -13.67 -17.06 19.02
CA PHE A 418 -15.07 -17.16 19.40
C PHE A 418 -15.39 -18.58 19.86
N GLU A 419 -16.00 -18.72 21.04
CA GLU A 419 -16.48 -20.00 21.56
C GLU A 419 -17.93 -19.90 22.01
N ALA A 420 -18.76 -20.83 21.54
CA ALA A 420 -20.17 -20.88 21.91
C ALA A 420 -20.39 -21.05 23.42
N THR A 421 -19.50 -21.79 24.09
CA THR A 421 -19.52 -21.99 25.55
C THR A 421 -19.24 -20.73 26.36
N SER A 422 -18.65 -19.71 25.74
CA SER A 422 -18.29 -18.44 26.40
C SER A 422 -19.34 -17.34 26.19
N VAL A 423 -20.45 -17.64 25.51
CA VAL A 423 -21.56 -16.70 25.31
C VAL A 423 -22.28 -16.45 26.64
N SER A 424 -22.42 -15.18 27.01
CA SER A 424 -23.13 -14.74 28.21
C SER A 424 -23.71 -13.33 27.99
N GLU A 425 -24.55 -12.83 28.91
CA GLU A 425 -25.07 -11.45 28.83
C GLU A 425 -23.96 -10.39 28.71
N LYS A 426 -22.81 -10.62 29.37
CA LYS A 426 -21.64 -9.72 29.34
C LYS A 426 -20.69 -10.00 28.17
N ASN A 427 -20.83 -11.14 27.50
CA ASN A 427 -20.03 -11.55 26.34
C ASN A 427 -20.96 -12.17 25.29
N PRO A 428 -21.84 -11.38 24.66
CA PRO A 428 -22.90 -11.93 23.80
C PRO A 428 -22.35 -12.63 22.54
N ARG A 429 -21.10 -12.34 22.16
CA ARG A 429 -20.43 -12.96 21.00
C ARG A 429 -19.54 -14.15 21.38
N GLY A 430 -19.34 -14.42 22.68
CA GLY A 430 -18.45 -15.50 23.13
C GLY A 430 -16.98 -15.25 22.75
N ALA A 431 -16.57 -13.98 22.64
CA ALA A 431 -15.21 -13.62 22.26
C ALA A 431 -14.24 -13.84 23.42
N ILE A 432 -13.06 -14.41 23.13
CA ILE A 432 -11.99 -14.70 24.08
C ILE A 432 -10.68 -14.13 23.52
N PRO A 433 -9.91 -13.38 24.34
CA PRO A 433 -8.60 -12.90 23.93
C PRO A 433 -7.60 -14.05 23.83
N TRP A 434 -6.67 -13.95 22.88
CA TRP A 434 -5.51 -14.83 22.81
C TRP A 434 -4.72 -14.78 24.12
N SER A 435 -4.29 -15.93 24.63
CA SER A 435 -3.65 -16.03 25.94
C SER A 435 -2.39 -15.16 26.05
N MET A 436 -1.57 -15.09 25.00
CA MET A 436 -0.36 -14.26 24.98
C MET A 436 -0.64 -12.77 24.83
N LEU A 437 -1.87 -12.36 24.47
CA LEU A 437 -2.23 -10.94 24.42
C LEU A 437 -2.33 -10.35 25.83
N GLU A 438 -2.70 -11.16 26.84
CA GLU A 438 -2.70 -10.80 28.27
C GLU A 438 -3.54 -9.55 28.61
N ILE A 439 -4.68 -9.35 27.94
CA ILE A 439 -5.54 -8.17 28.13
C ILE A 439 -6.73 -8.41 29.05
N ALA A 440 -6.90 -9.63 29.59
CA ALA A 440 -8.07 -10.00 30.39
C ALA A 440 -8.29 -9.08 31.59
N ASP A 441 -7.22 -8.60 32.23
CA ASP A 441 -7.30 -7.66 33.35
C ASP A 441 -7.64 -6.24 32.89
N TYR A 442 -7.14 -5.79 31.73
CA TYR A 442 -7.51 -4.49 31.17
C TYR A 442 -8.99 -4.44 30.81
N LEU A 443 -9.57 -5.55 30.34
CA LEU A 443 -10.99 -5.64 30.01
C LEU A 443 -11.91 -5.41 31.22
N LYS A 444 -11.42 -5.64 32.45
CA LYS A 444 -12.16 -5.37 33.70
C LYS A 444 -12.21 -3.87 34.03
N ASN A 445 -11.34 -3.05 33.44
CA ASN A 445 -11.32 -1.63 33.68
C ASN A 445 -12.58 -0.97 33.07
N LYS A 446 -13.32 -0.24 33.91
CA LYS A 446 -14.54 0.48 33.52
C LYS A 446 -14.23 1.73 32.70
N ASP A 447 -13.04 2.32 32.85
CA ASP A 447 -12.59 3.42 32.03
C ASP A 447 -12.21 2.91 30.64
N ILE A 448 -13.11 3.11 29.68
CA ILE A 448 -12.96 2.67 28.28
C ILE A 448 -11.71 3.29 27.66
N ARG A 449 -11.43 4.57 27.93
CA ARG A 449 -10.30 5.30 27.36
C ARG A 449 -9.00 4.77 27.92
N ALA A 450 -8.88 4.70 29.25
CA ALA A 450 -7.67 4.16 29.89
C ALA A 450 -7.39 2.72 29.43
N ARG A 451 -8.44 1.88 29.36
CA ARG A 451 -8.36 0.52 28.81
C ARG A 451 -7.86 0.50 27.38
N ALA A 452 -8.41 1.34 26.50
CA ALA A 452 -8.03 1.39 25.10
C ALA A 452 -6.54 1.74 24.91
N PHE A 453 -6.03 2.73 25.64
CA PHE A 453 -4.61 3.09 25.62
C PHE A 453 -3.70 2.02 26.26
N GLN A 454 -4.17 1.31 27.29
CA GLN A 454 -3.44 0.15 27.85
C GLN A 454 -3.30 -0.97 26.83
N ILE A 455 -4.38 -1.31 26.12
CA ILE A 455 -4.37 -2.31 25.04
C ILE A 455 -3.44 -1.87 23.91
N LYS A 456 -3.50 -0.62 23.45
CA LYS A 456 -2.58 -0.08 22.44
C LYS A 456 -1.12 -0.25 22.85
N ARG A 457 -0.76 0.15 24.09
CA ARG A 457 0.61 -0.05 24.61
C ARG A 457 1.02 -1.51 24.65
N ARG A 458 0.10 -2.42 24.97
CA ARG A 458 0.35 -3.86 24.94
C ARG A 458 0.64 -4.35 23.51
N LEU A 459 -0.12 -3.91 22.51
CA LEU A 459 0.12 -4.24 21.11
C LEU A 459 1.50 -3.76 20.63
N VAL A 460 1.86 -2.51 20.98
CA VAL A 460 3.19 -1.94 20.69
C VAL A 460 4.30 -2.77 21.35
N ALA A 461 4.19 -3.07 22.64
CA ALA A 461 5.18 -3.88 23.35
C ALA A 461 5.32 -5.30 22.76
N MET A 462 4.23 -5.89 22.27
CA MET A 462 4.28 -7.18 21.57
C MET A 462 5.00 -7.06 20.22
N ALA A 463 4.73 -6.01 19.46
CA ALA A 463 5.44 -5.73 18.21
C ALA A 463 6.95 -5.59 18.46
N GLU A 464 7.37 -4.77 19.42
CA GLU A 464 8.78 -4.56 19.78
C GLU A 464 9.47 -5.83 20.28
N GLY A 465 8.80 -6.57 21.17
CA GLY A 465 9.40 -7.73 21.84
C GLY A 465 9.47 -8.98 20.97
N GLN A 466 8.55 -9.15 20.01
CA GLN A 466 8.38 -10.43 19.31
C GLN A 466 8.66 -10.36 17.81
N LEU A 467 8.27 -9.29 17.12
CA LEU A 467 8.44 -9.22 15.66
C LEU A 467 9.89 -9.20 15.19
N PRO A 468 10.89 -8.60 15.88
CA PRO A 468 12.26 -8.58 15.37
C PRO A 468 12.85 -9.97 15.12
N ARG A 469 12.48 -10.95 15.95
CA ARG A 469 12.94 -12.33 15.83
C ARG A 469 12.10 -13.17 14.87
N ARG A 470 10.86 -12.76 14.58
CA ARG A 470 9.91 -13.50 13.73
C ARG A 470 9.85 -13.00 12.29
N MET A 471 9.90 -11.69 12.10
CA MET A 471 9.68 -10.98 10.83
C MET A 471 10.81 -10.01 10.47
N GLY A 472 11.82 -9.87 11.33
CA GLY A 472 12.91 -8.92 11.13
C GLY A 472 12.57 -7.47 11.49
N ARG A 473 13.61 -6.62 11.49
CA ARG A 473 13.52 -5.24 11.99
C ARG A 473 12.73 -4.31 11.08
N VAL A 474 12.80 -4.51 9.76
CA VAL A 474 12.07 -3.66 8.78
C VAL A 474 10.57 -3.81 8.97
N TYR A 475 10.07 -5.05 8.99
CA TYR A 475 8.65 -5.34 9.25
C TYR A 475 8.20 -4.82 10.62
N THR A 476 9.04 -5.00 11.64
CA THR A 476 8.75 -4.48 12.99
C THR A 476 8.56 -2.97 12.97
N LYS A 477 9.46 -2.24 12.29
CA LYS A 477 9.35 -0.78 12.17
C LYS A 477 8.04 -0.38 11.48
N VAL A 478 7.67 -1.05 10.39
CA VAL A 478 6.40 -0.79 9.70
C VAL A 478 5.19 -0.96 10.62
N VAL A 479 5.12 -2.08 11.36
CA VAL A 479 4.02 -2.32 12.31
C VAL A 479 3.98 -1.26 13.41
N LEU A 480 5.13 -0.89 13.96
CA LEU A 480 5.20 0.17 14.98
C LEU A 480 4.77 1.53 14.44
N SER A 481 5.24 1.90 13.24
CA SER A 481 4.81 3.15 12.58
C SER A 481 3.31 3.15 12.32
N CYS A 482 2.70 2.02 11.97
CA CYS A 482 1.24 1.91 11.86
C CYS A 482 0.52 2.06 13.21
N LEU A 483 0.95 1.34 14.25
CA LEU A 483 0.30 1.37 15.57
C LEU A 483 0.43 2.74 16.25
N THR A 484 1.46 3.51 15.91
CA THR A 484 1.76 4.82 16.51
C THR A 484 1.54 6.00 15.55
N CYS A 485 0.91 5.80 14.39
CA CYS A 485 0.74 6.84 13.36
C CYS A 485 -0.07 8.08 13.78
N LEU A 486 -0.74 8.02 14.93
CA LEU A 486 -1.51 9.10 15.54
C LEU A 486 -0.91 9.58 16.87
N ASP A 487 0.28 9.10 17.23
CA ASP A 487 0.98 9.54 18.43
C ASP A 487 1.83 10.78 18.11
N PRO A 488 1.85 11.80 18.98
CA PRO A 488 2.51 13.08 18.71
C PRO A 488 4.04 12.97 18.60
N ASP A 489 4.63 11.92 19.18
CA ASP A 489 6.06 11.61 19.15
C ASP A 489 6.46 10.72 17.96
N ASN A 490 5.51 10.36 17.08
CA ASN A 490 5.83 9.59 15.88
C ASN A 490 6.51 10.47 14.83
N GLU A 491 7.81 10.26 14.61
CA GLU A 491 8.61 11.01 13.62
C GLU A 491 8.23 10.72 12.16
N ASP A 492 7.56 9.58 11.88
CA ASP A 492 7.19 9.17 10.52
C ASP A 492 5.92 9.84 10.02
N PHE A 493 4.94 10.06 10.92
CA PHE A 493 3.62 10.64 10.64
C PHE A 493 3.38 12.01 11.28
N GLY A 494 4.27 12.52 12.14
CA GLY A 494 4.32 13.91 12.66
C GLY A 494 3.10 14.44 13.42
N ASP A 495 3.11 15.74 13.75
CA ASP A 495 2.03 16.46 14.44
C ASP A 495 0.77 16.70 13.57
N GLU A 496 -0.39 16.20 14.00
CA GLU A 496 -1.69 16.13 13.31
C GLU A 496 -2.08 17.41 12.53
N CYS A 497 -1.70 18.60 13.01
CA CYS A 497 -2.01 19.89 12.37
C CYS A 497 -1.29 20.13 11.04
N ASN A 498 -0.18 19.44 10.77
CA ASN A 498 0.55 19.53 9.50
C ASN A 498 -0.01 18.61 8.39
N PHE A 499 -1.06 17.83 8.68
CA PHE A 499 -1.55 16.72 7.84
C PHE A 499 -2.95 16.93 7.26
N MET A 500 -3.58 18.07 7.52
CA MET A 500 -4.86 18.42 6.92
C MET A 500 -4.61 19.34 5.71
N ASP A 501 -4.21 18.77 4.57
CA ASP A 501 -4.55 19.41 3.30
C ASP A 501 -6.04 19.15 3.01
N GLU A 502 -6.72 20.06 2.31
CA GLU A 502 -8.18 19.98 2.06
C GLU A 502 -8.60 18.66 1.38
N ASP A 503 -7.65 18.00 0.72
CA ASP A 503 -7.87 16.82 -0.12
C ASP A 503 -7.38 15.47 0.48
N GLY A 504 -6.69 15.45 1.63
CA GLY A 504 -6.15 14.23 2.26
C GLY A 504 -4.96 13.56 1.53
N ILE A 505 -4.25 14.31 0.68
CA ILE A 505 -3.19 13.78 -0.20
C ILE A 505 -1.94 13.45 0.58
N LEU A 506 -1.54 14.35 1.48
CA LEU A 506 -0.29 14.24 2.23
C LEU A 506 -0.25 12.98 3.11
N VAL A 507 -1.39 12.58 3.66
CA VAL A 507 -1.52 11.35 4.45
C VAL A 507 -1.30 10.11 3.59
N GLY A 508 -1.87 10.08 2.38
CA GLY A 508 -1.65 9.00 1.42
C GLY A 508 -0.19 8.88 0.96
N VAL A 509 0.48 10.01 0.71
CA VAL A 509 1.93 10.03 0.39
C VAL A 509 2.75 9.44 1.54
N ARG A 510 2.50 9.87 2.78
CA ARG A 510 3.21 9.34 3.95
C ARG A 510 2.96 7.85 4.17
N TYR A 511 1.73 7.39 3.97
CA TYR A 511 1.42 5.97 4.02
C TYR A 511 2.27 5.19 3.00
N ILE A 512 2.39 5.68 1.77
CA ILE A 512 3.22 5.05 0.75
C ILE A 512 4.69 5.05 1.16
N GLU A 513 5.24 6.19 1.60
CA GLU A 513 6.64 6.33 2.03
C GLU A 513 7.03 5.41 3.17
N LYS A 514 6.22 5.43 4.22
CA LYS A 514 6.58 4.91 5.53
C LYS A 514 6.12 3.47 5.71
N ILE A 515 5.04 3.09 5.04
CA ILE A 515 4.43 1.76 5.18
C ILE A 515 4.64 0.94 3.91
N LEU A 516 4.05 1.35 2.78
CA LEU A 516 4.03 0.52 1.57
C LEU A 516 5.44 0.31 1.00
N TYR A 517 6.22 1.37 0.89
CA TYR A 517 7.57 1.31 0.37
C TYR A 517 8.48 0.44 1.25
N GLN A 518 8.41 0.61 2.58
CA GLN A 518 9.21 -0.18 3.51
C GLN A 518 8.85 -1.66 3.50
N ILE A 519 7.56 -1.99 3.35
CA ILE A 519 7.12 -3.38 3.33
C ILE A 519 7.44 -4.05 1.99
N GLU A 520 7.37 -3.34 0.86
CA GLU A 520 7.76 -3.84 -0.46
C GLU A 520 9.26 -4.16 -0.55
N LYS A 521 10.11 -3.35 0.12
CA LYS A 521 11.57 -3.53 0.20
C LYS A 521 12.01 -4.86 0.83
N ILE A 522 11.14 -5.54 1.56
CA ILE A 522 11.47 -6.83 2.17
C ILE A 522 11.62 -7.86 1.05
N GLU A 523 12.85 -8.09 0.59
CA GLU A 523 13.20 -9.17 -0.34
C GLU A 523 13.12 -10.52 0.40
N LEU A 524 12.57 -11.53 -0.29
CA LEU A 524 12.41 -12.89 0.21
C LEU A 524 13.63 -13.74 -0.16
#